data_AF-A0A554NEV1-F1
#
_entry.id   AF-A0A554NEV1-F1
#
_cell.length_a   1.000
_cell.length_b   1.000
_cell.length_c   1.000
_cell.angle_alpha   90.00
_cell.angle_beta   90.00
_cell.angle_gamma   90.00
#
_symmetry.space_group_name_H-M   'P 1'
#
loop_
_entity.id
_entity.type
_entity.pdbx_description
1 polymer ?
#
loop_
_entity_poly.entity_id
_entity_poly.type
_entity_poly.pdbx_seq_one_letter_code
_entity_poly.pdbx_strand_id
1 'polypeptide(L)'
;MMLLSLLSLVAGLPGALLPERTIRTGARFALGPAYENADELSPRGWYVRAVRLHSVALVVTGVLGLTLAGRGDDAGTGAPATEGAETDETAD
;
A
#
# COMPACT_ATOMS: atom_id res chain seq x y z
N MET A 1 2.28 -4.25 18.53
CA MET A 1 1.67 -4.70 17.26
C MET A 1 0.44 -3.87 16.85
N MET A 2 -0.46 -3.48 17.76
CA MET A 2 -1.68 -2.73 17.40
C MET A 2 -1.44 -1.39 16.67
N LEU A 3 -0.42 -0.61 17.06
CA LEU A 3 -0.12 0.68 16.40
C LEU A 3 0.20 0.52 14.91
N LEU A 4 1.03 -0.47 14.55
CA LEU A 4 1.39 -0.73 13.16
C LEU A 4 0.17 -1.18 12.36
N SER A 5 -0.67 -2.05 12.92
CA SER A 5 -1.92 -2.48 12.29
C SER A 5 -2.90 -1.33 12.06
N LEU A 6 -3.01 -0.42 13.03
CA LEU A 6 -3.83 0.78 12.91
C LEU A 6 -3.28 1.74 11.85
N LEU A 7 -1.96 1.95 11.82
CA LEU A 7 -1.30 2.76 10.81
C LEU A 7 -1.50 2.18 9.40
N SER A 8 -1.41 0.86 9.23
CA SER A 8 -1.67 0.19 7.95
C SER A 8 -3.11 0.41 7.48
N LEU A 9 -4.10 0.36 8.39
CA LEU A 9 -5.49 0.68 8.06
C LEU A 9 -5.66 2.13 7.60
N VAL A 10 -5.12 3.08 8.36
CA VAL A 10 -5.23 4.51 8.06
C VAL A 10 -4.50 4.86 6.76
N ALA A 11 -3.35 4.25 6.49
CA ALA A 11 -2.61 4.44 5.25
C ALA A 11 -3.29 3.76 4.04
N GLY A 12 -3.92 2.61 4.24
CA GLY A 12 -4.60 1.85 3.18
C GLY A 12 -5.96 2.42 2.78
N LEU A 13 -6.77 2.93 3.72
CA LEU A 13 -8.14 3.38 3.45
C LEU A 13 -8.24 4.41 2.31
N PRO A 14 -7.44 5.50 2.30
CA PRO A 14 -7.55 6.54 1.28
C PRO A 14 -7.29 6.01 -0.12
N GLY A 15 -6.23 5.21 -0.31
CA GLY A 15 -5.87 4.68 -1.62
C GLY A 15 -6.78 3.54 -2.08
N ALA A 16 -7.46 2.85 -1.16
CA ALA A 16 -8.44 1.81 -1.51
C ALA A 16 -9.78 2.42 -2.00
N LEU A 17 -10.21 3.52 -1.37
CA LEU A 17 -11.50 4.17 -1.62
C LEU A 17 -11.41 5.28 -2.67
N LEU A 18 -10.34 6.08 -2.66
CA LEU A 18 -10.13 7.23 -3.54
C LEU A 18 -8.70 7.25 -4.12
N PRO A 19 -8.29 6.22 -4.89
CA PRO A 19 -6.92 6.08 -5.38
C PRO A 19 -6.43 7.31 -6.15
N GLU A 20 -7.26 7.91 -6.99
CA GLU A 20 -6.90 9.10 -7.78
C GLU A 20 -6.56 10.31 -6.91
N ARG A 21 -7.33 10.54 -5.84
CA ARG A 21 -7.04 11.65 -4.91
C ARG A 21 -5.78 11.39 -4.11
N THR A 22 -5.58 10.16 -3.64
CA THR A 22 -4.36 9.77 -2.93
C THR A 22 -3.12 9.95 -3.79
N ILE A 23 -3.19 9.55 -5.06
CA ILE A 23 -2.10 9.74 -6.02
C ILE A 23 -1.82 11.22 -6.25
N ARG A 24 -2.86 12.03 -6.47
CA ARG A 24 -2.67 13.47 -6.73
C ARG A 24 -2.06 14.20 -5.55
N THR A 25 -2.53 13.91 -4.33
CA THR A 25 -1.97 14.48 -3.12
C THR A 25 -0.52 14.02 -2.92
N GLY A 26 -0.25 12.73 -3.09
CA GLY A 26 1.11 12.18 -3.02
C GLY A 26 2.05 12.82 -4.06
N ALA A 27 1.59 13.00 -5.30
CA ALA A 27 2.33 13.64 -6.37
C ALA A 27 2.66 15.10 -6.04
N ARG A 28 1.71 15.86 -5.50
CA ARG A 28 1.94 17.24 -5.07
C ARG A 28 2.99 17.35 -3.97
N PHE A 29 2.97 16.45 -2.97
CA PHE A 29 3.96 16.47 -1.89
C PHE A 29 5.34 15.97 -2.34
N ALA A 30 5.38 14.90 -3.15
CA ALA A 30 6.63 14.26 -3.55
C ALA A 30 7.32 14.97 -4.72
N LEU A 31 6.55 15.43 -5.71
CA LEU A 31 7.08 16.07 -6.92
C LEU A 31 6.91 17.58 -6.92
N GLY A 32 5.95 18.16 -6.18
CA GLY A 32 5.71 19.60 -6.17
C GLY A 32 6.92 20.47 -5.80
N PRO A 33 7.85 20.06 -4.91
CA PRO A 33 9.07 20.83 -4.65
C PRO A 33 10.05 20.89 -5.83
N ALA A 34 9.98 19.95 -6.77
CA ALA A 34 10.93 19.81 -7.88
C ALA A 34 10.31 20.06 -9.26
N TYR A 35 8.99 19.96 -9.38
CA TYR A 35 8.24 20.09 -10.64
C TYR A 35 7.04 21.01 -10.45
N GLU A 36 7.08 22.17 -11.12
CA GLU A 36 5.99 23.16 -11.07
C GLU A 36 4.66 22.65 -11.66
N ASN A 37 4.71 21.65 -12.55
CA ASN A 37 3.52 21.08 -13.21
C ASN A 37 3.09 19.73 -12.62
N ALA A 38 3.53 19.38 -11.40
CA ALA A 38 3.20 18.10 -10.76
C ALA A 38 1.67 17.87 -10.63
N ASP A 39 0.90 18.96 -10.52
CA ASP A 39 -0.56 18.93 -10.36
C ASP A 39 -1.33 18.63 -11.67
N GLU A 40 -0.65 18.73 -12.81
CA GLU A 40 -1.18 18.48 -14.17
C GLU A 40 -1.03 17.02 -14.61
N LEU A 41 -0.22 16.24 -13.88
CA LEU A 41 0.01 14.84 -14.18
C LEU A 41 -1.26 14.02 -13.93
N SER A 42 -1.80 13.44 -15.00
CA SER A 42 -2.92 12.52 -14.91
C SER A 42 -2.42 11.09 -14.69
N PRO A 43 -2.84 10.40 -13.61
CA PRO A 43 -2.39 9.05 -13.35
C PRO A 43 -2.94 8.06 -14.38
N ARG A 44 -2.07 7.19 -14.90
CA ARG A 44 -2.49 6.15 -15.83
C ARG A 44 -3.40 5.13 -15.13
N GLY A 45 -4.37 4.58 -15.85
CA GLY A 45 -5.35 3.64 -15.28
C GLY A 45 -4.73 2.38 -14.66
N TRP A 46 -3.61 1.88 -15.20
CA TRP A 46 -2.89 0.74 -14.59
C TRP A 46 -2.28 1.11 -13.22
N TYR A 47 -1.80 2.34 -13.06
CA TYR A 47 -1.20 2.84 -11.83
C TYR A 47 -2.28 3.05 -10.75
N VAL A 48 -3.45 3.59 -11.13
CA VAL A 48 -4.63 3.68 -10.25
C VAL A 48 -5.03 2.30 -9.72
N ARG A 49 -5.03 1.28 -10.57
CA ARG A 49 -5.32 -0.11 -10.16
C ARG A 49 -4.26 -0.66 -9.22
N ALA A 50 -2.98 -0.41 -9.49
CA ALA A 50 -1.87 -0.86 -8.64
C ALA A 50 -1.95 -0.22 -7.24
N VAL A 51 -2.18 1.10 -7.15
CA VAL A 51 -2.36 1.79 -5.86
C VAL A 51 -3.57 1.23 -5.11
N ARG A 52 -4.70 1.02 -5.80
CA ARG A 52 -5.88 0.42 -5.17
C ARG A 52 -5.58 -0.98 -4.61
N LEU A 53 -4.89 -1.83 -5.38
CA LEU A 53 -4.54 -3.18 -4.92
C LEU A 53 -3.58 -3.15 -3.72
N HIS A 54 -2.56 -2.30 -3.78
CA HIS A 54 -1.61 -2.11 -2.68
C HIS A 54 -2.30 -1.61 -1.41
N SER A 55 -3.17 -0.61 -1.55
CA SER A 55 -3.96 -0.07 -0.45
C SER A 55 -4.93 -1.09 0.15
N VAL A 56 -5.56 -1.92 -0.67
CA VAL A 56 -6.37 -3.05 -0.18
C VAL A 56 -5.51 -4.04 0.59
N ALA A 57 -4.31 -4.38 0.10
CA ALA A 57 -3.39 -5.25 0.82
C ALA A 57 -3.00 -4.67 2.18
N LEU A 58 -2.72 -3.36 2.27
CA LEU A 58 -2.47 -2.68 3.54
C LEU A 58 -3.65 -2.76 4.51
N VAL A 59 -4.88 -2.57 4.01
CA VAL A 59 -6.10 -2.72 4.81
C VAL A 59 -6.22 -4.16 5.32
N VAL A 60 -6.03 -5.16 4.45
CA VAL A 60 -6.08 -6.58 4.82
C VAL A 60 -5.04 -6.89 5.90
N THR A 61 -3.79 -6.44 5.73
CA THR A 61 -2.71 -6.61 6.72
C THR A 61 -3.07 -5.95 8.06
N GLY A 62 -3.64 -4.75 8.03
CA GLY A 62 -4.08 -4.04 9.23
C GLY A 62 -5.21 -4.77 9.95
N VAL A 63 -6.22 -5.26 9.22
CA VAL A 63 -7.30 -6.09 9.80
C VAL A 63 -6.73 -7.37 10.39
N LEU A 64 -5.88 -8.09 9.65
CA LEU A 64 -5.28 -9.33 10.11
C LEU A 64 -4.48 -9.07 11.40
N GLY A 65 -3.63 -8.06 11.42
CA GLY A 65 -2.86 -7.66 12.59
C GLY A 65 -3.72 -7.30 13.81
N LEU A 66 -4.86 -6.60 13.64
CA LEU A 66 -5.79 -6.35 14.74
C LEU A 66 -6.49 -7.63 15.22
N THR A 67 -6.90 -8.51 14.32
CA THR A 67 -7.56 -9.77 14.67
C THR A 67 -6.61 -10.77 15.34
N LEU A 68 -5.31 -10.73 15.02
CA LEU A 68 -4.28 -11.51 15.71
C LEU A 68 -3.92 -10.87 17.04
N ALA A 69 -3.82 -9.53 17.14
CA ALA A 69 -3.59 -8.85 18.40
C ALA A 69 -4.71 -9.12 19.43
N GLY A 70 -5.96 -9.23 18.97
CA GLY A 70 -7.09 -9.64 19.83
C GLY A 70 -7.10 -11.12 20.21
N ARG A 71 -6.29 -11.96 19.55
CA ARG A 71 -6.12 -13.39 19.86
C ARG A 71 -4.78 -13.70 20.56
N GLY A 72 -3.88 -12.73 20.65
CA GLY A 72 -2.44 -12.97 20.79
C GLY A 72 -1.73 -12.13 21.84
N ASP A 73 -2.14 -12.26 23.10
CA ASP A 73 -1.13 -12.43 24.17
C ASP A 73 -0.29 -13.72 23.94
N ASP A 74 -0.73 -14.61 23.04
CA ASP A 74 0.02 -15.79 22.57
C ASP A 74 0.22 -15.76 21.02
N ALA A 75 1.43 -16.05 20.58
CA ALA A 75 1.86 -16.27 19.18
C ALA A 75 2.22 -15.04 18.30
N GLY A 76 3.47 -14.58 18.45
CA GLY A 76 4.53 -14.83 17.47
C GLY A 76 4.39 -14.23 16.05
N THR A 77 5.17 -13.16 15.81
CA THR A 77 5.83 -12.74 14.55
C THR A 77 5.48 -13.50 13.26
N GLY A 78 4.69 -12.86 12.39
CA GLY A 78 4.58 -13.21 10.96
C GLY A 78 5.20 -12.12 10.10
N ALA A 79 6.44 -12.33 9.64
CA ALA A 79 7.06 -11.51 8.60
C ALA A 79 6.31 -11.72 7.27
N PRO A 80 6.22 -10.70 6.39
CA PRO A 80 5.46 -10.81 5.15
C PRO A 80 6.13 -11.80 4.19
N ALA A 81 5.36 -12.78 3.71
CA ALA A 81 5.72 -13.60 2.57
C ALA A 81 5.86 -12.70 1.35
N THR A 82 7.11 -12.37 0.99
CA THR A 82 7.45 -11.94 -0.36
C THR A 82 7.39 -13.18 -1.25
N GLU A 83 6.21 -13.49 -1.75
CA GLU A 83 6.06 -14.35 -2.92
C GLU A 83 6.45 -13.50 -4.14
N GLY A 84 7.75 -13.36 -4.33
CA GLY A 84 8.36 -12.80 -5.53
C GLY A 84 8.27 -13.85 -6.62
N ALA A 85 7.42 -13.58 -7.60
CA ALA A 85 7.23 -14.36 -8.80
C ALA A 85 8.56 -14.75 -9.47
N GLU A 86 8.61 -16.02 -9.83
CA GLU A 86 9.54 -16.70 -10.73
C GLU A 86 9.85 -15.86 -11.98
N THR A 87 11.14 -15.64 -12.27
CA THR A 87 11.61 -15.36 -13.64
C THR A 87 12.61 -16.45 -14.00
N ASP A 88 12.12 -17.37 -14.82
CA ASP A 88 12.81 -18.40 -15.57
C ASP A 88 14.12 -17.87 -16.17
N GLU A 89 15.25 -18.42 -15.73
CA GLU A 89 16.57 -18.23 -16.31
C GLU A 89 16.74 -19.29 -17.41
N THR A 90 16.43 -18.92 -18.65
CA THR A 90 16.92 -19.64 -19.83
C THR A 90 17.20 -18.67 -20.97
N ALA A 91 18.48 -18.30 -21.14
CA ALA A 91 19.05 -17.97 -22.45
C ALA A 91 20.59 -18.03 -22.43
N ASP A 92 21.09 -19.04 -23.15
CA ASP A 92 22.40 -19.22 -23.82
C ASP A 92 23.68 -19.40 -22.99
#